data_AF-A0A7S3T4L6-F1
#
_entry.id   AF-A0A7S3T4L6-F1
#
_cell.length_a   1.000
_cell.length_b   1.000
_cell.length_c   1.000
_cell.angle_alpha   90.00
_cell.angle_beta   90.00
_cell.angle_gamma   90.00
#
_symmetry.space_group_name_H-M   'P 1'
#
loop_
_entity.id
_entity.type
_entity.pdbx_description
1 polymer ?
#
loop_
_entity_poly.entity_id
_entity_poly.type
_entity_poly.pdbx_seq_one_letter_code
_entity_poly.pdbx_strand_id
1 'polypeptide(L)'
;SRTARRLLHNHPSQSPAGLFLSCLHAMVAAEEVPQLRWLVFGCGGVGGYFGARLAQQGQNVSFMARNQTLDALKKFGVRIKSIAGDVTVPPEKLGPLIDTGALNTKETDEPDAKKR
;
A
#
# COMPACT_ATOMS: atom_id res chain seq x y z
N SER A 1 46.83 -20.89 -37.87
CA SER A 1 46.88 -22.29 -37.37
C SER A 1 45.96 -22.38 -36.17
N ARG A 2 44.81 -23.07 -36.24
CA ARG A 2 44.61 -24.48 -35.78
C ARG A 2 45.34 -24.72 -34.44
N THR A 3 44.74 -25.07 -33.29
CA THR A 3 43.85 -26.23 -33.08
C THR A 3 43.23 -26.23 -31.66
N ALA A 4 41.88 -26.31 -31.61
CA ALA A 4 40.94 -26.97 -30.68
C ALA A 4 41.28 -27.52 -29.26
N ARG A 5 40.20 -27.47 -28.43
CA ARG A 5 39.73 -28.42 -27.37
C ARG A 5 40.49 -28.39 -26.03
N ARG A 6 39.84 -28.43 -24.84
CA ARG A 6 38.65 -29.19 -24.43
C ARG A 6 38.11 -28.69 -23.05
N LEU A 7 36.83 -28.32 -23.03
CA LEU A 7 35.77 -28.61 -22.02
C LEU A 7 36.17 -28.94 -20.57
N LEU A 8 35.57 -28.22 -19.62
CA LEU A 8 34.73 -28.83 -18.57
C LEU A 8 33.56 -27.88 -18.25
N HIS A 9 32.36 -28.35 -18.59
CA HIS A 9 31.07 -27.77 -18.27
C HIS A 9 30.82 -27.83 -16.76
N ASN A 10 30.19 -26.79 -16.21
CA ASN A 10 29.32 -26.95 -15.05
C ASN A 10 27.99 -26.24 -15.35
N HIS A 11 27.11 -26.96 -16.05
CA HIS A 11 25.71 -26.55 -16.22
C HIS A 11 24.95 -26.94 -14.94
N PRO A 12 24.30 -26.02 -14.23
CA PRO A 12 23.22 -26.43 -13.35
C PRO A 12 22.14 -27.03 -14.25
N SER A 13 21.80 -28.28 -13.95
CA SER A 13 20.76 -29.07 -14.60
C SER A 13 19.43 -28.30 -14.64
N GLN A 14 19.16 -27.60 -15.74
CA GLN A 14 17.82 -27.13 -16.07
C GLN A 14 17.02 -28.34 -16.56
N SER A 15 16.40 -29.03 -15.60
CA SER A 15 15.32 -29.95 -15.91
C SER A 15 14.21 -29.18 -16.65
N PRO A 16 13.64 -29.72 -17.74
CA PRO A 16 12.53 -29.09 -18.44
C PRO A 16 11.32 -28.82 -17.53
N ALA A 17 11.20 -29.49 -16.39
CA ALA A 17 10.16 -29.21 -15.39
C ALA A 17 10.32 -27.85 -14.67
N GLY A 18 11.55 -27.32 -14.54
CA GLY A 18 11.82 -26.08 -13.80
C GLY A 18 11.35 -24.82 -14.56
N LEU A 19 11.47 -24.83 -15.88
CA LEU A 19 11.06 -23.71 -16.74
C LEU A 19 9.52 -23.60 -16.83
N PHE A 20 8.83 -24.74 -16.78
CA PHE A 20 7.36 -24.80 -16.74
C PHE A 20 6.80 -24.25 -15.42
N LEU A 21 7.48 -24.48 -14.29
CA LEU A 21 7.01 -24.00 -12.98
C LEU A 21 7.27 -22.49 -12.77
N SER A 22 8.35 -21.94 -13.34
CA SER A 22 8.57 -20.48 -13.35
C SER A 22 7.57 -19.76 -14.27
N CYS A 23 7.17 -20.39 -15.38
CA CYS A 23 6.17 -19.84 -16.28
C CYS A 23 4.77 -19.87 -15.65
N LEU A 24 4.43 -20.91 -14.88
CA LEU A 24 3.16 -20.99 -14.16
C LEU A 24 3.08 -19.97 -13.00
N HIS A 25 4.20 -19.71 -12.29
CA HIS A 25 4.27 -18.61 -11.31
C HIS A 25 4.08 -17.23 -11.95
N ALA A 26 4.63 -17.02 -13.14
CA ALA A 26 4.43 -15.78 -13.90
C ALA A 26 2.99 -15.65 -14.43
N MET A 27 2.33 -16.76 -14.78
CA MET A 27 0.96 -16.78 -15.32
C MET A 27 -0.12 -16.42 -14.29
N VAL A 28 0.12 -16.64 -12.99
CA VAL A 28 -0.82 -16.30 -11.90
C VAL A 28 -0.74 -14.82 -11.48
N ALA A 29 0.27 -14.07 -11.94
CA ALA A 29 0.53 -12.69 -11.51
C ALA A 29 -0.14 -11.61 -12.38
N ALA A 30 -0.83 -11.98 -13.46
CA ALA A 30 -1.31 -11.04 -14.46
C ALA A 30 -2.81 -10.75 -14.31
N GLU A 31 -3.17 -10.05 -13.24
CA GLU A 31 -4.20 -9.01 -13.36
C GLU A 31 -3.56 -7.73 -12.82
N GLU A 32 -2.92 -6.95 -13.71
CA GLU A 32 -2.41 -5.64 -13.33
C GLU A 32 -3.61 -4.74 -13.04
N VAL A 33 -4.05 -4.74 -11.78
CA VAL A 33 -5.05 -3.80 -11.30
C VAL A 33 -4.50 -2.41 -11.58
N PRO A 34 -5.20 -1.57 -12.37
CA PRO A 34 -4.72 -0.25 -12.70
C PRO A 34 -4.39 0.49 -11.40
N GLN A 35 -3.31 1.28 -11.43
CA GLN A 35 -2.87 2.01 -10.24
C GLN A 35 -3.93 3.07 -9.89
N LEU A 36 -4.75 2.78 -8.89
CA LEU A 36 -5.81 3.65 -8.41
C LEU A 36 -5.32 4.46 -7.21
N ARG A 37 -5.91 5.65 -7.05
CA ARG A 37 -5.69 6.50 -5.88
C ARG A 37 -6.89 6.38 -4.94
N TRP A 38 -6.61 5.94 -3.73
CA TRP A 38 -7.61 5.71 -2.70
C TRP A 38 -7.48 6.77 -1.62
N LEU A 39 -8.61 7.31 -1.18
CA LEU A 39 -8.67 8.17 -0.01
C LEU A 39 -9.52 7.48 1.06
N VAL A 40 -8.91 7.17 2.19
CA VAL A 40 -9.59 6.55 3.33
C VAL A 40 -9.90 7.62 4.38
N PHE A 41 -11.19 7.84 4.62
CA PHE A 41 -11.66 8.72 5.69
C PHE A 41 -11.62 7.98 7.03
N GLY A 42 -10.62 8.32 7.84
CA GLY A 42 -10.37 7.77 9.16
C GLY A 42 -9.57 6.47 9.15
N CYS A 43 -8.61 6.36 10.08
CA CYS A 43 -7.85 5.13 10.32
C CYS A 43 -8.29 4.47 11.63
N GLY A 44 -9.52 3.96 11.64
CA GLY A 44 -10.02 3.04 12.68
C GLY A 44 -9.77 1.57 12.29
N GLY A 45 -10.50 0.64 12.90
CA GLY A 45 -10.33 -0.80 12.61
C GLY A 45 -10.56 -1.16 11.14
N VAL A 46 -11.65 -0.67 10.54
CA VAL A 46 -12.02 -0.97 9.15
C VAL A 46 -11.14 -0.22 8.15
N GLY A 47 -11.05 1.11 8.30
CA GLY A 47 -10.26 1.96 7.41
C GLY A 47 -8.77 1.61 7.42
N GLY A 48 -8.21 1.32 8.60
CA GLY A 48 -6.83 0.85 8.73
C GLY A 48 -6.63 -0.52 8.09
N TYR A 49 -7.57 -1.46 8.25
CA TYR A 49 -7.46 -2.79 7.63
C TYR A 49 -7.44 -2.74 6.11
N PHE A 50 -8.46 -2.12 5.50
CA PHE A 50 -8.55 -2.05 4.05
C PHE A 50 -7.45 -1.16 3.47
N GLY A 51 -7.17 -0.01 4.07
CA GLY A 51 -6.11 0.88 3.61
C GLY A 51 -4.72 0.22 3.66
N ALA A 52 -4.42 -0.55 4.71
CA ALA A 52 -3.17 -1.30 4.79
C ALA A 52 -3.08 -2.42 3.74
N ARG A 53 -4.18 -3.14 3.48
CA ARG A 53 -4.21 -4.21 2.46
C ARG A 53 -4.07 -3.65 1.05
N LEU A 54 -4.73 -2.53 0.75
CA LEU A 54 -4.58 -1.83 -0.52
C LEU A 54 -3.14 -1.36 -0.71
N ALA A 55 -2.54 -0.74 0.30
CA ALA A 55 -1.14 -0.31 0.24
C ALA A 55 -0.16 -1.49 0.14
N GLN A 56 -0.47 -2.65 0.73
CA GLN A 56 0.32 -3.89 0.59
C GLN A 56 0.36 -4.38 -0.87
N GLN A 57 -0.72 -4.18 -1.62
CA GLN A 57 -0.80 -4.51 -3.05
C GLN A 57 -0.21 -3.41 -3.96
N GLY A 58 0.51 -2.44 -3.38
CA GLY A 58 1.17 -1.36 -4.12
C GLY A 58 0.23 -0.25 -4.60
N GLN A 59 -1.04 -0.24 -4.17
CA GLN A 59 -1.97 0.83 -4.50
C GLN A 59 -1.60 2.13 -3.78
N ASN A 60 -1.93 3.27 -4.37
CA ASN A 60 -1.66 4.58 -3.77
C ASN A 60 -2.79 4.95 -2.80
N VAL A 61 -2.53 4.84 -1.50
CA VAL A 61 -3.53 5.03 -0.44
C VAL A 61 -3.19 6.23 0.44
N SER A 62 -4.05 7.22 0.41
CA SER A 62 -4.03 8.39 1.29
C SER A 62 -5.00 8.19 2.45
N PHE A 63 -4.68 8.77 3.61
CA PHE A 63 -5.56 8.77 4.77
C PHE A 63 -5.94 10.18 5.16
N MET A 64 -7.19 10.35 5.54
CA MET A 64 -7.72 11.60 6.07
C MET A 64 -8.15 11.36 7.52
N ALA A 65 -7.49 12.03 8.46
CA ALA A 65 -7.72 11.83 9.90
C ALA A 65 -7.54 13.15 10.66
N ARG A 66 -7.78 13.14 11.97
CA ARG A 66 -7.56 14.29 12.86
C ARG A 66 -6.83 13.88 14.12
N ASN A 67 -6.22 14.86 14.80
CA ASN A 67 -5.66 14.72 16.14
C ASN A 67 -4.63 13.57 16.23
N GLN A 68 -4.69 12.82 17.34
CA GLN A 68 -3.78 11.74 17.69
C GLN A 68 -3.68 10.63 16.63
N THR A 69 -4.77 10.33 15.90
CA THR A 69 -4.73 9.31 14.85
C THR A 69 -3.87 9.75 13.68
N LEU A 70 -3.95 11.03 13.30
CA LEU A 70 -3.11 11.58 12.23
C LEU A 70 -1.63 11.58 12.64
N ASP A 71 -1.33 11.95 13.89
CA ASP A 71 0.03 11.92 14.42
C ASP A 71 0.60 10.49 14.48
N ALA A 72 -0.23 9.53 14.88
CA ALA A 72 0.14 8.12 14.89
C ALA A 72 0.43 7.59 13.47
N LEU A 73 -0.40 7.94 12.49
CA LEU A 73 -0.17 7.60 11.09
C LEU A 73 1.14 8.18 10.56
N LYS A 74 1.43 9.46 10.86
CA LYS A 74 2.67 10.11 10.46
C LYS A 74 3.92 9.45 11.06
N LYS A 75 3.83 8.99 12.32
CA LYS A 75 4.98 8.44 13.05
C LYS A 75 5.20 6.95 12.81
N PHE A 76 4.12 6.17 12.73
CA PHE A 76 4.17 4.70 12.76
C PHE A 76 3.56 4.05 11.53
N GLY A 77 2.87 4.81 10.67
CA GLY A 77 2.10 4.27 9.56
C GLY A 77 0.87 3.48 10.04
N VAL A 78 0.49 2.45 9.29
CA VAL A 78 -0.67 1.59 9.59
C VAL A 78 -0.21 0.21 9.98
N ARG A 79 -0.71 -0.28 11.12
CA ARG A 79 -0.39 -1.61 11.65
C ARG A 79 -1.68 -2.37 11.88
N ILE A 80 -1.78 -3.55 11.27
CA ILE A 80 -2.92 -4.44 11.44
C ILE A 80 -2.44 -5.75 12.04
N LYS A 81 -3.16 -6.20 13.07
CA LYS A 81 -3.05 -7.56 13.60
C LYS A 81 -4.30 -8.31 13.20
N SER A 82 -4.16 -9.43 12.52
CA SER A 82 -5.29 -10.16 11.95
C SER A 82 -5.01 -11.65 11.86
N ILE A 83 -6.07 -12.46 11.93
CA ILE A 83 -6.01 -13.88 11.63
C ILE A 83 -5.51 -14.15 10.21
N ALA A 84 -5.71 -13.21 9.29
CA ALA A 84 -5.26 -13.28 7.91
C ALA A 84 -3.79 -12.80 7.73
N GLY A 85 -3.04 -12.70 8.83
CA GLY A 85 -1.66 -12.24 8.85
C GLY A 85 -1.52 -10.77 9.24
N ASP A 86 -0.47 -10.50 10.00
CA ASP A 86 -0.10 -9.16 10.43
C ASP A 86 0.54 -8.39 9.27
N VAL A 87 0.20 -7.10 9.17
CA VAL A 87 0.79 -6.22 8.16
C VAL A 87 1.14 -4.89 8.81
N THR A 88 2.34 -4.41 8.51
CA THR A 88 2.80 -3.07 8.87
C THR A 88 3.15 -2.32 7.60
N VAL A 89 2.43 -1.25 7.34
CA VAL A 89 2.69 -0.33 6.25
C VAL A 89 3.32 0.91 6.86
N PRO A 90 4.61 1.19 6.58
CA PRO A 90 5.29 2.33 7.14
C PRO A 90 4.82 3.62 6.45
N PRO A 91 4.98 4.79 7.08
CA PRO A 91 4.41 6.05 6.60
C PRO A 91 4.91 6.46 5.21
N GLU A 92 6.14 6.10 4.83
CA GLU A 92 6.72 6.40 3.52
C GLU A 92 6.05 5.65 2.35
N LYS A 93 5.29 4.59 2.63
CA LYS A 93 4.50 3.86 1.63
C LYS A 93 3.07 4.38 1.51
N LEU A 94 2.67 5.32 2.37
CA LEU A 94 1.37 5.94 2.31
C LEU A 94 1.41 7.15 1.37
N GLY A 95 0.27 7.42 0.76
CA GLY A 95 0.04 8.70 0.10
C GLY A 95 -0.11 9.84 1.10
N PRO A 96 -0.47 11.04 0.62
CA PRO A 96 -0.73 12.21 1.46
C PRO A 96 -1.62 11.90 2.68
N LEU A 97 -1.17 12.36 3.85
CA LEU A 97 -1.94 12.30 5.09
C LEU A 97 -2.63 13.66 5.31
N ILE A 98 -3.95 13.67 5.22
CA ILE A 98 -4.78 14.88 5.21
C ILE A 98 -5.36 15.10 6.61
N ASP A 99 -5.19 16.33 7.13
CA ASP A 99 -5.78 16.75 8.40
C ASP A 99 -7.19 17.32 8.19
N THR A 100 -8.20 16.72 8.81
CA THR A 100 -9.57 17.26 8.77
C THR A 100 -9.81 18.35 9.81
N GLY A 101 -8.97 18.45 10.84
CA GLY A 101 -9.06 19.52 11.84
C GLY A 101 -8.90 20.90 11.21
N ALA A 102 -8.12 21.01 10.14
CA ALA A 102 -7.91 22.23 9.37
C ALA A 102 -9.13 22.64 8.50
N LEU A 103 -10.07 21.73 8.24
CA LEU A 103 -11.28 22.02 7.46
C LEU A 103 -12.42 22.57 8.30
N ASN A 104 -12.26 22.60 9.62
CA ASN A 104 -13.24 23.17 10.55
C ASN A 104 -13.00 24.68 10.73
N THR A 105 -12.77 25.41 9.64
CA THR A 105 -13.06 26.85 9.64
C THR A 105 -14.57 26.92 9.74
N LYS A 106 -15.07 27.32 10.90
CA LYS A 106 -16.47 27.70 11.02
C LYS A 106 -16.75 28.67 9.88
N GLU A 107 -17.60 28.27 8.95
CA GLU A 107 -18.38 29.23 8.19
C GLU A 107 -19.01 30.10 9.27
N THR A 108 -18.50 31.32 9.40
CA THR A 108 -19.01 32.25 10.37
C THR A 108 -20.34 32.67 9.78
N ASP A 109 -21.37 31.90 10.07
CA ASP A 109 -22.74 32.39 10.01
C ASP A 109 -22.75 33.63 10.91
N GLU A 110 -22.69 34.76 10.23
CA GLU A 110 -22.89 36.09 10.78
C GLU A 110 -24.06 36.01 11.78
N PRO A 111 -23.90 36.46 13.03
CA PRO A 111 -24.96 36.34 14.01
C PRO A 111 -26.11 37.23 13.56
N ASP A 112 -27.10 36.62 12.91
CA ASP A 112 -28.32 37.27 12.50
C ASP A 112 -29.02 37.78 13.76
N ALA A 113 -28.82 39.07 13.98
CA ALA A 113 -29.40 39.87 15.03
C ALA A 113 -30.92 39.85 14.91
N LYS A 114 -31.57 38.82 15.47
CA LYS A 114 -33.03 38.81 15.61
C LYS A 114 -33.45 39.33 16.97
N LYS A 115 -33.41 40.67 17.02
CA LYS A 115 -34.30 41.57 17.76
C LYS A 115 -35.62 40.88 18.19
N ARG A 116 -35.77 40.58 19.49
CA ARG A 116 -37.04 40.58 20.24
C ARG A 116 -36.76 40.91 21.69
#